data_AF-T0NBE0-F1
#
_entry.id   AF-T0NBE0-F1
#
_cell.length_a   1.000
_cell.length_b   1.000
_cell.length_c   1.000
_cell.angle_alpha   90.00
_cell.angle_beta   90.00
_cell.angle_gamma   90.00
#
_symmetry.space_group_name_H-M   'P 1'
#
loop_
_entity.id
_entity.type
_entity.pdbx_description
1 polymer ?
#
loop_
_entity_poly.entity_id
_entity_poly.type
_entity_poly.pdbx_seq_one_letter_code
_entity_poly.pdbx_strand_id
1 'polypeptide(L)'
;MKLSKREKMLLAVLGVLLFLGAYYKFIFISQKAKIDGLKKDKAVYVEKVDKLNTLVATIPQKESDIKVITTKIKDKGIKLYPDIIQENIIRELDKLIRDSGINGSISFSEVAVSSIETSKKEESKLKDSKLEDLKNQYNNLNTESTVKKNDSENNSTTKTEDKGQFSNGETKGDNKSAVAKDENSSKVQQLKVTLNFTGAYNNIVDFVKRLEDYSKHIAMVSINISQSSETEITGTCVLEFFAIPKITDEDKNYFSWDLRNPYGKENIFDGSMSINPLKTVEDITNTGKPKFDFVMSVKPQSSDIPTIILGRANDTDRQSYVYADSNKVENIEIVLEKEKDKYYFRYKTSRDSYPLNFNDEKIEFNPGLSDVYFNILSSLRLTADDKSGANIKLTNKTDKKIVVIIEGEDATSPRIKIEGEGGNIEVKQAP
;
A
#
# COMPACT_ATOMS: atom_id res chain seq x y z
N MET A 1 -68.77 -75.66 67.16
CA MET A 1 -67.53 -76.39 67.52
C MET A 1 -66.81 -75.65 68.64
N LYS A 2 -66.46 -76.32 69.75
CA LYS A 2 -65.68 -75.73 70.86
C LYS A 2 -64.21 -76.07 70.67
N LEU A 3 -63.41 -75.10 70.23
CA LEU A 3 -61.95 -75.25 70.09
C LEU A 3 -61.24 -75.34 71.44
N SER A 4 -60.25 -76.22 71.52
CA SER A 4 -59.37 -76.41 72.69
C SER A 4 -58.50 -75.17 72.95
N LYS A 5 -58.08 -74.93 74.21
CA LYS A 5 -57.17 -73.82 74.57
C LYS A 5 -55.86 -73.85 73.76
N ARG A 6 -55.35 -75.04 73.43
CA ARG A 6 -54.15 -75.21 72.59
C ARG A 6 -54.38 -74.85 71.12
N GLU A 7 -55.56 -75.17 70.58
CA GLU A 7 -55.92 -74.86 69.19
C GLU A 7 -56.11 -73.35 68.98
N LYS A 8 -56.72 -72.65 69.95
CA LYS A 8 -56.82 -71.17 69.92
C LYS A 8 -55.44 -70.49 69.94
N MET A 9 -54.50 -71.02 70.72
CA MET A 9 -53.12 -70.52 70.77
C MET A 9 -52.40 -70.78 69.45
N LEU A 10 -52.57 -71.96 68.85
CA LEU A 10 -52.00 -72.29 67.54
C LEU A 10 -52.55 -71.41 66.42
N LEU A 11 -53.87 -71.14 66.41
CA LEU A 11 -54.53 -70.25 65.44
C LEU A 11 -54.08 -68.80 65.60
N ALA A 12 -53.88 -68.33 66.83
CA ALA A 12 -53.33 -66.99 67.09
C ALA A 12 -51.89 -66.87 66.58
N VAL A 13 -51.04 -67.88 66.82
CA VAL A 13 -49.67 -67.94 66.29
C VAL A 13 -49.68 -67.97 64.75
N LEU A 14 -50.56 -68.76 64.13
CA LEU A 14 -50.71 -68.82 62.68
C LEU A 14 -51.18 -67.48 62.09
N GLY A 15 -52.11 -66.79 62.75
CA GLY A 15 -52.58 -65.46 62.35
C GLY A 15 -51.47 -64.41 62.40
N VAL A 16 -50.64 -64.42 63.44
CA VAL A 16 -49.45 -63.56 63.55
C VAL A 16 -48.43 -63.89 62.45
N LEU A 17 -48.20 -65.17 62.17
CA LEU A 17 -47.32 -65.62 61.08
C LEU A 17 -47.80 -65.17 59.70
N LEU A 18 -49.10 -65.28 59.43
CA LEU A 18 -49.71 -64.79 58.18
C LEU A 18 -49.62 -63.27 58.07
N PHE A 19 -49.83 -62.54 59.16
CA PHE A 19 -49.70 -61.08 59.20
C PHE A 19 -48.26 -60.64 58.96
N LEU A 20 -47.27 -61.30 59.59
CA LEU A 20 -45.85 -61.08 59.35
C LEU A 20 -45.46 -61.40 57.89
N GLY A 21 -45.99 -62.49 57.32
CA GLY A 21 -45.77 -62.85 55.92
C GLY A 21 -46.37 -61.82 54.95
N ALA A 22 -47.58 -61.33 55.21
CA ALA A 22 -48.23 -60.29 54.42
C ALA A 22 -47.48 -58.94 54.53
N TYR A 23 -47.09 -58.54 55.73
CA TYR A 23 -46.27 -57.35 55.96
C TYR A 23 -44.92 -57.44 55.23
N TYR A 24 -44.24 -58.59 55.35
CA TYR A 24 -42.98 -58.85 54.66
C TYR A 24 -43.16 -58.73 53.13
N LYS A 25 -44.19 -59.37 52.57
CA LYS A 25 -44.41 -59.41 51.12
C LYS A 25 -44.86 -58.07 50.53
N PHE A 26 -45.84 -57.42 51.13
CA PHE A 26 -46.46 -56.23 50.54
C PHE A 26 -45.76 -54.93 50.92
N ILE A 27 -45.28 -54.81 52.17
CA ILE A 27 -44.74 -53.55 52.68
C ILE A 27 -43.21 -53.57 52.61
N PHE A 28 -42.56 -54.58 53.22
CA PHE A 28 -41.11 -54.61 53.32
C PHE A 28 -40.41 -54.77 51.96
N ILE A 29 -40.86 -55.68 51.10
CA ILE A 29 -40.26 -55.86 49.76
C ILE A 29 -40.40 -54.59 48.90
N SER A 30 -41.58 -53.94 48.90
CA SER A 30 -41.80 -52.72 48.12
C SER A 30 -40.94 -51.55 48.61
N GLN A 31 -40.86 -51.35 49.94
CA GLN A 31 -40.00 -50.32 50.52
C GLN A 31 -38.52 -50.60 50.27
N LYS A 32 -38.08 -51.85 50.41
CA LYS A 32 -36.69 -52.25 50.11
C LYS A 32 -36.34 -51.98 48.65
N ALA A 33 -37.22 -52.33 47.71
CA ALA A 33 -37.03 -52.03 46.29
C ALA A 33 -36.90 -50.53 46.02
N LYS A 34 -37.72 -49.69 46.68
CA LYS A 34 -37.62 -48.22 46.58
C LYS A 34 -36.30 -47.68 47.14
N ILE A 35 -35.84 -48.22 48.27
CA ILE A 35 -34.55 -47.85 48.87
C ILE A 35 -33.38 -48.27 47.97
N ASP A 36 -33.43 -49.46 47.40
CA ASP A 36 -32.38 -49.95 46.49
C ASP A 36 -32.35 -49.13 45.18
N GLY A 37 -33.52 -48.71 44.67
CA GLY A 37 -33.62 -47.75 43.57
C GLY A 37 -32.96 -46.40 43.90
N LEU A 38 -33.30 -45.80 45.05
CA LEU A 38 -32.70 -44.55 45.52
C LEU A 38 -31.18 -44.68 45.76
N LYS A 39 -30.69 -45.82 46.24
CA LYS A 39 -29.25 -46.09 46.37
C LYS A 39 -28.56 -46.13 45.02
N LYS A 40 -29.17 -46.76 44.01
CA LYS A 40 -28.64 -46.79 42.65
C LYS A 40 -28.60 -45.38 42.05
N ASP A 41 -29.66 -44.60 42.21
CA ASP A 41 -29.70 -43.21 41.75
C ASP A 41 -28.63 -42.37 42.45
N LYS A 42 -28.48 -42.50 43.77
CA LYS A 42 -27.40 -41.84 44.53
C LYS A 42 -26.03 -42.17 43.96
N ALA A 43 -25.75 -43.45 43.68
CA ALA A 43 -24.47 -43.86 43.11
C ALA A 43 -24.22 -43.20 41.74
N VAL A 44 -25.24 -43.15 40.87
CA VAL A 44 -25.17 -42.47 39.57
C VAL A 44 -24.92 -40.96 39.72
N TYR A 45 -25.58 -40.30 40.67
CA TYR A 45 -25.37 -38.87 40.90
C TYR A 45 -23.99 -38.58 41.50
N VAL A 46 -23.47 -39.43 42.39
CA VAL A 46 -22.10 -39.31 42.92
C VAL A 46 -21.08 -39.45 41.79
N GLU A 47 -21.23 -40.45 40.92
CA GLU A 47 -20.34 -40.63 39.76
C GLU A 47 -20.37 -39.40 38.83
N LYS A 48 -21.54 -38.81 38.60
CA LYS A 48 -21.67 -37.57 37.82
C LYS A 48 -20.95 -36.40 38.49
N VAL A 49 -21.08 -36.24 39.80
CA VAL A 49 -20.39 -35.19 40.57
C VAL A 49 -18.89 -35.37 40.50
N ASP A 50 -18.39 -36.59 40.65
CA ASP A 50 -16.96 -36.90 40.56
C ASP A 50 -16.40 -36.58 39.17
N LYS A 51 -17.13 -36.94 38.09
CA LYS A 51 -16.76 -36.56 36.72
C LYS A 51 -16.74 -35.05 36.49
N LEU A 52 -17.68 -34.32 37.08
CA LEU A 52 -17.70 -32.86 36.97
C LEU A 52 -16.54 -32.24 37.76
N ASN A 53 -16.25 -32.75 38.96
CA ASN A 53 -15.14 -32.27 39.78
C ASN A 53 -13.79 -32.51 39.10
N THR A 54 -13.59 -33.66 38.44
CA THR A 54 -12.37 -33.91 37.67
C THR A 54 -12.26 -32.98 36.47
N LEU A 55 -13.37 -32.70 35.76
CA LEU A 55 -13.36 -31.73 34.66
C LEU A 55 -13.04 -30.31 35.15
N VAL A 56 -13.65 -29.88 36.27
CA VAL A 56 -13.38 -28.58 36.90
C VAL A 56 -11.91 -28.45 37.30
N ALA A 57 -11.32 -29.53 37.85
CA ALA A 57 -9.90 -29.55 38.19
C ALA A 57 -8.98 -29.37 36.95
N THR A 58 -9.44 -29.70 35.74
CA THR A 58 -8.66 -29.46 34.49
C THR A 58 -8.79 -28.04 33.94
N ILE A 59 -9.75 -27.24 34.39
CA ILE A 59 -10.00 -25.88 33.85
C ILE A 59 -8.74 -25.00 33.95
N PRO A 60 -8.04 -24.90 35.09
CA PRO A 60 -6.85 -24.04 35.21
C PRO A 60 -5.74 -24.42 34.23
N GLN A 61 -5.55 -25.73 33.99
CA GLN A 61 -4.57 -26.20 33.02
C GLN A 61 -4.96 -25.79 31.60
N LYS A 62 -6.23 -25.97 31.22
CA LYS A 62 -6.73 -25.58 29.89
C LYS A 62 -6.63 -24.07 29.66
N GLU A 63 -6.94 -23.26 30.67
CA GLU A 63 -6.77 -21.80 30.61
C GLU A 63 -5.30 -21.42 30.40
N SER A 64 -4.38 -22.07 31.12
CA SER A 64 -2.94 -21.91 30.93
C SER A 64 -2.50 -22.31 29.51
N ASP A 65 -2.97 -23.45 29.02
CA ASP A 65 -2.63 -23.95 27.68
C ASP A 65 -3.14 -22.99 26.59
N ILE A 66 -4.37 -22.49 26.71
CA ILE A 66 -4.94 -21.47 25.82
C ILE A 66 -4.06 -20.22 25.82
N LYS A 67 -3.63 -19.74 26.99
CA LYS A 67 -2.76 -18.57 27.10
C LYS A 67 -1.41 -18.79 26.40
N VAL A 68 -0.79 -19.95 26.62
CA VAL A 68 0.49 -20.32 26.00
C VAL A 68 0.35 -20.42 24.47
N ILE A 69 -0.68 -21.11 23.98
CA ILE A 69 -0.92 -21.29 22.56
C ILE A 69 -1.25 -19.94 21.89
N THR A 70 -2.10 -19.12 22.50
CA THR A 70 -2.45 -17.79 22.01
C THR A 70 -1.20 -16.91 21.88
N THR A 71 -0.34 -16.92 22.89
CA THR A 71 0.94 -16.18 22.88
C THR A 71 1.87 -16.69 21.78
N LYS A 72 1.99 -18.01 21.59
CA LYS A 72 2.80 -18.60 20.51
C LYS A 72 2.29 -18.22 19.12
N ILE A 73 0.97 -18.20 18.92
CA ILE A 73 0.34 -17.79 17.65
C ILE A 73 0.62 -16.31 17.38
N LYS A 74 0.45 -15.46 18.41
CA LYS A 74 0.79 -14.05 18.38
C LYS A 74 2.24 -13.83 17.94
N ASP A 75 3.20 -14.42 18.66
CA ASP A 75 4.62 -14.18 18.44
C ASP A 75 5.07 -14.62 17.03
N LYS A 76 4.53 -15.73 16.53
CA LYS A 76 4.80 -16.22 15.17
C LYS A 76 4.06 -15.41 14.10
N GLY A 77 2.87 -14.92 14.41
CA GLY A 77 1.99 -14.21 13.48
C GLY A 77 2.30 -12.72 13.34
N ILE A 78 3.08 -12.12 14.23
CA ILE A 78 3.28 -10.67 14.32
C ILE A 78 3.84 -10.04 13.03
N LYS A 79 4.74 -10.77 12.35
CA LYS A 79 5.36 -10.35 11.10
C LYS A 79 4.45 -10.54 9.89
N LEU A 80 3.33 -11.24 10.02
CA LEU A 80 2.43 -11.49 8.89
C LEU A 80 1.29 -10.46 8.91
N TYR A 81 0.71 -10.19 7.74
CA TYR A 81 -0.44 -9.31 7.66
C TYR A 81 -1.68 -9.98 8.30
N PRO A 82 -2.61 -9.23 8.91
CA PRO A 82 -3.86 -9.78 9.43
C PRO A 82 -4.85 -10.16 8.32
N ASP A 83 -4.83 -9.42 7.21
CA ASP A 83 -5.62 -9.61 5.99
C ASP A 83 -4.86 -8.96 4.81
N ILE A 84 -5.19 -9.32 3.58
CA ILE A 84 -4.67 -8.65 2.38
C ILE A 84 -5.61 -7.51 2.00
N ILE A 85 -5.23 -6.28 2.39
CA ILE A 85 -5.89 -5.04 1.95
C ILE A 85 -4.96 -4.37 0.93
N GLN A 86 -5.31 -4.49 -0.35
CA GLN A 86 -4.44 -4.07 -1.46
C GLN A 86 -4.05 -2.58 -1.36
N GLU A 87 -4.95 -1.73 -0.90
CA GLU A 87 -4.74 -0.29 -0.81
C GLU A 87 -3.73 0.10 0.28
N ASN A 88 -3.72 -0.64 1.40
CA ASN A 88 -2.67 -0.49 2.40
C ASN A 88 -1.31 -0.91 1.84
N ILE A 89 -1.28 -2.03 1.11
CA ILE A 89 -0.07 -2.53 0.46
C ILE A 89 0.45 -1.54 -0.59
N ILE A 90 -0.44 -0.92 -1.38
CA ILE A 90 -0.08 0.15 -2.32
C ILE A 90 0.60 1.31 -1.59
N ARG A 91 0.01 1.78 -0.49
CA ARG A 91 0.57 2.90 0.30
C ARG A 91 1.94 2.57 0.91
N GLU A 92 2.09 1.36 1.44
CA GLU A 92 3.34 0.89 2.04
C GLU A 92 4.44 0.75 0.98
N LEU A 93 4.12 0.15 -0.17
CA LEU A 93 5.04 0.02 -1.29
C LEU A 93 5.42 1.37 -1.90
N ASP A 94 4.46 2.27 -2.13
CA ASP A 94 4.72 3.62 -2.65
C ASP A 94 5.67 4.37 -1.71
N LYS A 95 5.48 4.26 -0.39
CA LYS A 95 6.41 4.82 0.59
C LYS A 95 7.81 4.19 0.48
N LEU A 96 7.93 2.87 0.42
CA LEU A 96 9.22 2.18 0.29
C LEU A 96 9.96 2.59 -1.00
N ILE A 97 9.23 2.71 -2.12
CA ILE A 97 9.76 3.13 -3.42
C ILE A 97 10.29 4.58 -3.35
N ARG A 98 9.48 5.50 -2.81
CA ARG A 98 9.85 6.91 -2.66
C ARG A 98 11.03 7.12 -1.70
N ASP A 99 11.00 6.47 -0.54
CA ASP A 99 12.03 6.60 0.49
C ASP A 99 13.38 6.00 0.04
N SER A 100 13.36 5.10 -0.94
CA SER A 100 14.55 4.56 -1.61
C SER A 100 15.00 5.38 -2.81
N GLY A 101 14.21 6.36 -3.27
CA GLY A 101 14.52 7.14 -4.46
C GLY A 101 14.57 6.30 -5.74
N ILE A 102 13.80 5.22 -5.81
CA ILE A 102 13.59 4.45 -7.04
C ILE A 102 12.26 4.88 -7.69
N ASN A 103 12.21 4.87 -9.02
CA ASN A 103 10.96 5.06 -9.76
C ASN A 103 10.43 3.71 -10.17
N GLY A 104 9.13 3.46 -10.05
CA GLY A 104 8.60 2.16 -10.45
C GLY A 104 7.10 2.12 -10.73
N SER A 105 6.72 1.11 -11.49
CA SER A 105 5.33 0.74 -11.75
C SER A 105 5.02 -0.58 -11.06
N ILE A 106 3.81 -0.69 -10.52
CA ILE A 106 3.37 -1.86 -9.74
C ILE A 106 2.21 -2.51 -10.47
N SER A 107 2.24 -3.84 -10.59
CA SER A 107 1.09 -4.65 -10.98
C SER A 107 0.79 -5.72 -9.93
N PHE A 108 -0.50 -6.01 -9.76
CA PHE A 108 -1.00 -6.91 -8.73
C PHE A 108 -1.61 -8.16 -9.39
N SER A 109 -1.35 -9.32 -8.79
CA SER A 109 -2.15 -10.51 -9.06
C SER A 109 -3.52 -10.41 -8.38
N GLU A 110 -4.43 -11.32 -8.73
CA GLU A 110 -5.58 -11.57 -7.87
C GLU A 110 -5.12 -12.11 -6.51
N VAL A 111 -5.89 -11.82 -5.46
CA VAL A 111 -5.68 -12.40 -4.14
C VAL A 111 -6.06 -13.88 -4.19
N ALA A 112 -5.13 -14.76 -3.83
CA ALA A 112 -5.31 -16.19 -3.91
C ALA A 112 -5.13 -16.87 -2.55
N VAL A 113 -5.79 -18.00 -2.34
CA VAL A 113 -5.54 -18.89 -1.20
C VAL A 113 -4.84 -20.13 -1.72
N SER A 114 -3.52 -20.18 -1.54
CA SER A 114 -2.67 -21.24 -2.07
C SER A 114 -1.63 -21.72 -1.05
N SER A 115 -1.00 -22.83 -1.37
CA SER A 115 0.16 -23.33 -0.65
C SER A 115 1.33 -22.37 -0.83
N ILE A 116 2.09 -22.13 0.24
CA ILE A 116 3.31 -21.32 0.21
C ILE A 116 4.30 -21.95 -0.77
N GLU A 117 4.84 -21.15 -1.69
CA GLU A 117 5.90 -21.60 -2.59
C GLU A 117 7.18 -21.85 -1.77
N THR A 118 7.56 -23.11 -1.62
CA THR A 118 8.87 -23.44 -1.06
C THR A 118 9.91 -23.06 -2.09
N SER A 119 10.62 -21.95 -1.88
CA SER A 119 11.86 -21.71 -2.61
C SER A 119 12.75 -22.92 -2.34
N LYS A 120 12.99 -23.76 -3.35
CA LYS A 120 14.12 -24.68 -3.29
C LYS A 120 15.32 -23.78 -3.11
N LYS A 121 15.87 -23.73 -1.89
CA LYS A 121 17.25 -23.35 -1.72
C LYS A 121 17.98 -24.39 -2.54
N GLU A 122 18.32 -24.05 -3.79
CA GLU A 122 19.47 -24.68 -4.39
C GLU A 122 20.56 -24.38 -3.36
N GLU A 123 20.93 -25.41 -2.59
CA GLU A 123 22.31 -25.50 -2.16
C GLU A 123 23.09 -25.43 -3.47
N SER A 124 23.44 -24.21 -3.88
CA SER A 124 24.64 -24.02 -4.63
C SER A 124 25.69 -24.65 -3.74
N LYS A 125 26.00 -25.93 -3.95
CA LYS A 125 27.36 -26.37 -3.88
C LYS A 125 28.08 -25.30 -4.69
N LEU A 126 28.75 -24.38 -4.00
CA LEU A 126 29.76 -23.53 -4.60
C LEU A 126 30.55 -24.51 -5.47
N LYS A 127 30.30 -24.51 -6.78
CA LYS A 127 31.16 -25.24 -7.70
C LYS A 127 32.48 -24.54 -7.47
N ASP A 128 33.42 -25.28 -6.88
CA ASP A 128 34.75 -24.81 -6.57
C ASP A 128 35.21 -23.89 -7.69
N SER A 129 35.52 -22.64 -7.32
CA SER A 129 35.93 -21.62 -8.28
C SER A 129 37.00 -22.23 -9.17
N LYS A 130 36.92 -22.05 -10.50
CA LYS A 130 37.98 -22.50 -11.43
C LYS A 130 39.37 -21.95 -11.05
N LEU A 131 39.40 -20.88 -10.25
CA LEU A 131 40.62 -20.31 -9.68
C LEU A 131 41.18 -21.12 -8.49
N GLU A 132 40.34 -21.86 -7.76
CA GLU A 132 40.77 -22.77 -6.70
C GLU A 132 41.49 -23.98 -7.29
N ASP A 133 41.00 -24.51 -8.43
CA ASP A 133 41.71 -25.54 -9.21
C ASP A 133 43.07 -25.02 -9.70
N LEU A 134 43.15 -23.79 -10.19
CA LEU A 134 44.39 -23.18 -10.65
C LEU A 134 45.41 -22.98 -9.51
N LYS A 135 44.92 -22.53 -8.35
CA LYS A 135 45.71 -22.37 -7.11
C LYS A 135 46.22 -23.72 -6.60
N ASN A 136 45.38 -24.76 -6.63
CA ASN A 136 45.77 -26.11 -6.24
C ASN A 136 46.77 -26.72 -7.22
N GLN A 137 46.63 -26.47 -8.53
CA GLN A 137 47.62 -26.87 -9.54
C GLN A 137 48.97 -26.19 -9.34
N TYR A 138 48.97 -24.88 -9.04
CA TYR A 138 50.19 -24.13 -8.77
C TYR A 138 50.88 -24.62 -7.48
N ASN A 139 50.11 -24.88 -6.43
CA ASN A 139 50.65 -25.39 -5.16
C ASN A 139 51.19 -26.83 -5.30
N ASN A 140 50.57 -27.65 -6.15
CA ASN A 140 50.98 -29.04 -6.38
C ASN A 140 52.18 -29.20 -7.33
N LEU A 141 52.61 -28.14 -8.03
CA LEU A 141 53.83 -28.14 -8.87
C LEU A 141 55.12 -27.95 -8.06
N ASN A 142 55.04 -27.57 -6.77
CA ASN A 142 56.20 -27.32 -5.91
C ASN A 142 56.57 -28.48 -4.97
N THR A 143 55.97 -29.66 -5.11
CA THR A 143 56.29 -30.84 -4.30
C THR A 143 56.19 -32.13 -5.11
N GLU A 144 57.07 -32.31 -6.08
CA GLU A 144 57.49 -33.66 -6.42
C GLU A 144 58.55 -34.10 -5.39
N SER A 145 58.24 -35.11 -4.58
CA SER A 145 59.14 -36.25 -4.33
C SER A 145 58.62 -37.18 -3.22
N THR A 146 58.56 -38.46 -3.57
CA THR A 146 58.82 -39.63 -2.72
C THR A 146 57.76 -40.18 -1.73
N VAL A 147 57.25 -41.36 -2.13
CA VAL A 147 57.27 -42.66 -1.42
C VAL A 147 55.96 -43.19 -0.80
N LYS A 148 55.65 -44.41 -1.26
CA LYS A 148 54.64 -45.38 -0.85
C LYS A 148 54.74 -45.78 0.63
N LYS A 149 53.60 -46.10 1.26
CA LYS A 149 53.38 -47.39 1.93
C LYS A 149 51.91 -47.65 2.31
N ASN A 150 51.51 -48.89 2.08
CA ASN A 150 50.29 -49.55 2.57
C ASN A 150 50.38 -49.83 4.07
N ASP A 151 49.24 -49.88 4.76
CA ASP A 151 48.64 -51.06 5.42
C ASP A 151 47.45 -50.60 6.28
N SER A 152 46.24 -51.14 6.02
CA SER A 152 45.55 -52.23 6.77
C SER A 152 44.98 -51.70 8.10
N GLU A 153 43.72 -51.91 8.51
CA GLU A 153 42.86 -53.10 8.53
C GLU A 153 41.37 -52.62 8.53
N ASN A 154 40.43 -53.26 7.82
CA ASN A 154 39.64 -54.46 8.21
C ASN A 154 38.99 -54.33 9.61
N ASN A 155 37.74 -54.69 9.89
CA ASN A 155 36.69 -55.44 9.18
C ASN A 155 35.37 -55.14 9.93
N SER A 156 34.24 -54.88 9.25
CA SER A 156 33.21 -55.86 8.83
C SER A 156 32.30 -56.32 10.00
N THR A 157 31.02 -56.66 9.84
CA THR A 157 30.13 -57.03 8.72
C THR A 157 28.71 -56.99 9.32
N THR A 158 27.60 -56.89 8.58
CA THR A 158 26.98 -57.91 7.69
C THR A 158 25.99 -57.16 6.76
N LYS A 159 26.04 -57.22 5.43
CA LYS A 159 25.65 -58.31 4.48
C LYS A 159 24.27 -58.90 4.82
N THR A 160 23.31 -59.03 3.89
CA THR A 160 23.41 -59.51 2.50
C THR A 160 22.10 -59.13 1.76
N GLU A 161 22.15 -58.54 0.56
CA GLU A 161 22.04 -59.19 -0.78
C GLU A 161 20.58 -59.52 -1.21
N ASP A 162 20.13 -59.41 -2.46
CA ASP A 162 20.67 -58.96 -3.75
C ASP A 162 19.54 -59.11 -4.82
N LYS A 163 19.80 -58.53 -6.00
CA LYS A 163 19.36 -58.89 -7.37
C LYS A 163 18.33 -58.01 -8.08
N GLY A 164 18.81 -57.48 -9.22
CA GLY A 164 18.01 -57.45 -10.45
C GLY A 164 18.40 -56.34 -11.44
N GLN A 165 19.12 -56.71 -12.50
CA GLN A 165 19.65 -55.84 -13.56
C GLN A 165 18.93 -56.10 -14.91
N PHE A 166 18.73 -55.02 -15.69
CA PHE A 166 18.45 -54.86 -17.14
C PHE A 166 17.27 -55.57 -17.84
N SER A 167 16.45 -54.77 -18.56
CA SER A 167 16.35 -54.86 -20.03
C SER A 167 15.74 -53.58 -20.66
N ASN A 168 15.94 -53.46 -21.97
CA ASN A 168 15.92 -52.28 -22.86
C ASN A 168 14.61 -52.20 -23.70
N GLY A 169 14.21 -51.02 -24.21
CA GLY A 169 13.32 -50.93 -25.39
C GLY A 169 12.25 -49.82 -25.44
N GLU A 170 12.62 -48.69 -26.05
CA GLU A 170 11.85 -47.82 -26.99
C GLU A 170 10.52 -47.10 -26.64
N THR A 171 10.64 -45.77 -26.56
CA THR A 171 9.95 -44.74 -27.36
C THR A 171 8.42 -44.66 -27.40
N LYS A 172 7.85 -43.61 -26.79
CA LYS A 172 7.15 -42.48 -27.46
C LYS A 172 6.55 -41.53 -26.42
N GLY A 173 6.58 -40.24 -26.74
CA GLY A 173 6.31 -39.15 -25.82
C GLY A 173 4.87 -39.07 -25.32
N ASP A 174 4.72 -38.41 -24.17
CA ASP A 174 3.71 -37.38 -23.99
C ASP A 174 3.99 -36.57 -22.73
N ASN A 175 3.77 -35.26 -22.86
CA ASN A 175 3.78 -34.28 -21.78
C ASN A 175 2.89 -34.70 -20.61
N LYS A 176 3.46 -34.78 -19.41
CA LYS A 176 2.80 -34.43 -18.14
C LYS A 176 3.82 -34.46 -17.00
N SER A 177 4.43 -33.30 -16.72
CA SER A 177 5.04 -33.07 -15.42
C SER A 177 3.91 -32.89 -14.41
N ALA A 178 3.44 -34.01 -13.86
CA ALA A 178 2.60 -34.01 -12.67
C ALA A 178 3.51 -33.70 -11.49
N VAL A 179 3.52 -32.44 -11.07
CA VAL A 179 4.03 -32.05 -9.75
C VAL A 179 3.20 -32.82 -8.72
N ALA A 180 3.85 -33.74 -8.01
CA ALA A 180 3.28 -34.40 -6.86
C ALA A 180 2.80 -33.33 -5.87
N LYS A 181 1.48 -33.25 -5.67
CA LYS A 181 0.87 -32.40 -4.65
C LYS A 181 1.19 -33.00 -3.29
N ASP A 182 1.97 -32.28 -2.48
CA ASP A 182 2.02 -32.50 -1.04
C ASP A 182 0.62 -32.20 -0.46
N GLU A 183 -0.09 -33.25 -0.04
CA GLU A 183 -1.47 -33.19 0.47
C GLU A 183 -1.61 -32.53 1.85
N ASN A 184 -0.53 -31.95 2.40
CA ASN A 184 -0.54 -31.27 3.71
C ASN A 184 0.06 -29.85 3.68
N SER A 185 0.08 -29.19 2.51
CA SER A 185 0.48 -27.79 2.46
C SER A 185 -0.62 -26.90 3.06
N SER A 186 -0.30 -26.27 4.19
CA SER A 186 -1.17 -25.25 4.81
C SER A 186 -1.37 -24.11 3.80
N LYS A 187 -2.64 -23.80 3.51
CA LYS A 187 -2.99 -22.72 2.57
C LYS A 187 -3.02 -21.39 3.30
N VAL A 188 -2.48 -20.37 2.67
CA VAL A 188 -2.45 -19.00 3.19
C VAL A 188 -3.00 -18.06 2.13
N GLN A 189 -3.64 -16.98 2.57
CA GLN A 189 -4.02 -15.90 1.68
C GLN A 189 -2.76 -15.15 1.25
N GLN A 190 -2.58 -14.99 -0.04
CA GLN A 190 -1.39 -14.39 -0.61
C GLN A 190 -1.72 -13.42 -1.76
N LEU A 191 -0.84 -12.46 -1.94
CA LEU A 191 -0.88 -11.49 -3.03
C LEU A 191 0.53 -11.36 -3.63
N LYS A 192 0.62 -11.56 -4.94
CA LYS A 192 1.85 -11.34 -5.68
C LYS A 192 1.84 -9.97 -6.32
N VAL A 193 2.96 -9.28 -6.19
CA VAL A 193 3.15 -7.91 -6.68
C VAL A 193 4.39 -7.89 -7.55
N THR A 194 4.23 -7.47 -8.80
CA THR A 194 5.35 -7.28 -9.71
C THR A 194 5.69 -5.80 -9.74
N LEU A 195 6.91 -5.46 -9.32
CA LEU A 195 7.46 -4.11 -9.34
C LEU A 195 8.48 -4.01 -10.47
N ASN A 196 8.21 -3.17 -11.45
CA ASN A 196 9.23 -2.72 -12.40
C ASN A 196 9.83 -1.43 -11.85
N PHE A 197 11.16 -1.38 -11.70
CA PHE A 197 11.85 -0.25 -11.11
C PHE A 197 12.97 0.27 -11.98
N THR A 198 13.34 1.52 -11.75
CA THR A 198 14.48 2.20 -12.36
C THR A 198 15.13 3.10 -11.32
N GLY A 199 16.47 3.09 -11.27
CA GLY A 199 17.23 3.98 -10.38
C GLY A 199 18.71 3.63 -10.35
N ALA A 200 19.46 4.38 -9.54
CA ALA A 200 20.87 4.09 -9.31
C ALA A 200 21.03 2.79 -8.48
N TYR A 201 22.17 2.12 -8.64
CA TYR A 201 22.48 0.88 -7.90
C TYR A 201 22.29 1.01 -6.38
N ASN A 202 22.78 2.09 -5.79
CA ASN A 202 22.68 2.34 -4.35
C ASN A 202 21.22 2.44 -3.88
N ASN A 203 20.36 3.08 -4.68
CA ASN A 203 18.93 3.24 -4.39
C ASN A 203 18.20 1.88 -4.40
N ILE A 204 18.59 0.98 -5.30
CA ILE A 204 18.04 -0.38 -5.36
C ILE A 204 18.50 -1.20 -4.15
N VAL A 205 19.77 -1.10 -3.76
CA VAL A 205 20.29 -1.74 -2.55
C VAL A 205 19.56 -1.23 -1.31
N ASP A 206 19.30 0.09 -1.23
CA ASP A 206 18.57 0.69 -0.13
C ASP A 206 17.10 0.25 -0.11
N PHE A 207 16.47 0.06 -1.27
CA PHE A 207 15.14 -0.57 -1.36
C PHE A 207 15.13 -1.99 -0.78
N VAL A 208 16.08 -2.84 -1.17
CA VAL A 208 16.17 -4.21 -0.64
C VAL A 208 16.37 -4.20 0.88
N LYS A 209 17.25 -3.35 1.41
CA LYS A 209 17.47 -3.21 2.86
C LYS A 209 16.21 -2.75 3.59
N ARG A 210 15.52 -1.74 3.09
CA ARG A 210 14.28 -1.23 3.70
C ARG A 210 13.16 -2.26 3.67
N LEU A 211 13.11 -3.10 2.63
CA LEU A 211 12.17 -4.21 2.55
C LEU A 211 12.50 -5.30 3.58
N GLU A 212 13.78 -5.62 3.78
CA GLU A 212 14.24 -6.59 4.78
C GLU A 212 13.98 -6.13 6.21
N ASP A 213 14.22 -4.84 6.50
CA ASP A 213 13.99 -4.22 7.80
C ASP A 213 12.50 -3.90 8.06
N TYR A 214 11.61 -4.19 7.11
CA TYR A 214 10.20 -3.87 7.24
C TYR A 214 9.52 -4.68 8.35
N SER A 215 8.59 -4.03 9.05
CA SER A 215 7.91 -4.63 10.21
C SER A 215 7.11 -5.90 9.86
N LYS A 216 6.63 -5.99 8.62
CA LYS A 216 5.92 -7.14 8.08
C LYS A 216 6.83 -7.89 7.11
N HIS A 217 6.71 -9.20 7.11
CA HIS A 217 7.44 -10.09 6.24
C HIS A 217 6.89 -10.00 4.82
N ILE A 218 7.72 -9.49 3.91
CA ILE A 218 7.44 -9.42 2.48
C ILE A 218 8.52 -10.27 1.80
N ALA A 219 8.11 -11.31 1.10
CA ALA A 219 9.06 -12.20 0.44
C ALA A 219 9.43 -11.64 -0.95
N MET A 220 10.71 -11.49 -1.22
CA MET A 220 11.20 -11.22 -2.57
C MET A 220 11.47 -12.55 -3.27
N VAL A 221 10.55 -12.96 -4.15
CA VAL A 221 10.60 -14.26 -4.83
C VAL A 221 11.63 -14.24 -5.95
N SER A 222 11.71 -13.14 -6.68
CA SER A 222 12.73 -12.93 -7.71
C SER A 222 13.05 -11.46 -7.90
N ILE A 223 14.26 -11.20 -8.38
CA ILE A 223 14.71 -9.89 -8.84
C ILE A 223 15.59 -10.08 -10.07
N ASN A 224 15.23 -9.39 -11.15
CA ASN A 224 15.98 -9.36 -12.40
C ASN A 224 16.43 -7.93 -12.64
N ILE A 225 17.72 -7.76 -12.92
CA ILE A 225 18.35 -6.44 -13.00
C ILE A 225 19.16 -6.36 -14.30
N SER A 226 19.01 -5.26 -15.02
CA SER A 226 19.79 -4.93 -16.22
C SER A 226 20.22 -3.47 -16.18
N GLN A 227 21.44 -3.20 -16.66
CA GLN A 227 21.92 -1.84 -16.81
C GLN A 227 21.24 -1.17 -18.01
N SER A 228 20.63 0.00 -17.81
CA SER A 228 20.02 0.79 -18.89
C SER A 228 20.93 1.91 -19.38
N SER A 229 21.77 2.46 -18.49
CA SER A 229 22.77 3.49 -18.80
C SER A 229 23.99 3.37 -17.87
N GLU A 230 24.99 4.24 -18.00
CA GLU A 230 26.19 4.22 -17.12
C GLU A 230 25.85 4.34 -15.63
N THR A 231 24.77 5.04 -15.28
CA THR A 231 24.41 5.36 -13.89
C THR A 231 23.08 4.76 -13.47
N GLU A 232 22.29 4.25 -14.41
CA GLU A 232 20.92 3.82 -14.18
C GLU A 232 20.72 2.33 -14.47
N ILE A 233 19.94 1.72 -13.60
CA ILE A 233 19.63 0.31 -13.61
C ILE A 233 18.12 0.17 -13.66
N THR A 234 17.66 -0.71 -14.54
CA THR A 234 16.26 -1.12 -14.65
C THR A 234 16.11 -2.54 -14.17
N GLY A 235 14.97 -2.88 -13.56
CA GLY A 235 14.74 -4.26 -13.17
C GLY A 235 13.28 -4.55 -12.88
N THR A 236 13.00 -5.85 -12.73
CA THR A 236 11.69 -6.36 -12.34
C THR A 236 11.86 -7.25 -11.12
N CYS A 237 11.09 -6.99 -10.08
CA CYS A 237 11.06 -7.75 -8.85
C CYS A 237 9.65 -8.30 -8.61
N VAL A 238 9.56 -9.55 -8.15
CA VAL A 238 8.30 -10.16 -7.70
C VAL A 238 8.32 -10.27 -6.19
N LEU A 239 7.38 -9.59 -5.56
CA LEU A 239 7.14 -9.61 -4.13
C LEU A 239 5.91 -10.46 -3.82
N GLU A 240 5.94 -11.17 -2.70
CA GLU A 240 4.83 -11.98 -2.22
C GLU A 240 4.48 -11.60 -0.78
N PHE A 241 3.21 -11.28 -0.59
CA PHE A 241 2.62 -10.87 0.68
C PHE A 241 1.76 -12.01 1.21
N PHE A 242 1.84 -12.26 2.52
CA PHE A 242 1.09 -13.32 3.19
C PHE A 242 0.24 -12.77 4.34
N ALA A 243 -1.02 -13.21 4.41
CA ALA A 243 -1.92 -12.85 5.49
C ALA A 243 -2.40 -14.07 6.28
N ILE A 244 -2.42 -13.91 7.61
CA ILE A 244 -3.01 -14.85 8.55
C ILE A 244 -3.93 -14.07 9.51
N PRO A 245 -5.22 -14.45 9.59
CA PRO A 245 -6.17 -13.85 10.52
C PRO A 245 -5.64 -13.87 11.96
N LYS A 246 -5.74 -12.73 12.65
CA LYS A 246 -5.32 -12.61 14.04
C LYS A 246 -6.45 -13.05 14.98
N ILE A 247 -6.06 -13.66 16.09
CA ILE A 247 -6.97 -14.06 17.18
C ILE A 247 -7.10 -12.99 18.26
N THR A 248 -6.36 -11.89 18.14
CA THR A 248 -6.29 -10.74 19.07
C THR A 248 -6.28 -9.42 18.29
N ASP A 249 -6.61 -8.31 18.96
CA ASP A 249 -6.77 -6.97 18.36
C ASP A 249 -5.45 -6.24 18.03
N GLU A 250 -4.34 -6.95 17.86
CA GLU A 250 -3.00 -6.36 17.80
C GLU A 250 -2.76 -5.50 16.56
N ASP A 251 -3.39 -5.87 15.44
CA ASP A 251 -3.32 -5.14 14.18
C ASP A 251 -4.61 -4.34 13.91
N LYS A 252 -5.38 -3.95 14.95
CA LYS A 252 -6.64 -3.20 14.76
C LYS A 252 -6.45 -1.91 13.94
N ASN A 253 -5.29 -1.26 14.09
CA ASN A 253 -4.92 -0.07 13.32
C ASN A 253 -4.67 -0.36 11.83
N TYR A 254 -4.35 -1.60 11.45
CA TYR A 254 -4.18 -1.98 10.04
C TYR A 254 -5.49 -1.78 9.26
N PHE A 255 -6.64 -1.98 9.90
CA PHE A 255 -7.95 -1.76 9.29
C PHE A 255 -8.39 -0.29 9.31
N SER A 256 -7.63 0.59 9.98
CA SER A 256 -7.98 2.00 10.07
C SER A 256 -7.49 2.78 8.85
N TRP A 257 -8.41 3.51 8.23
CA TRP A 257 -8.14 4.37 7.08
C TRP A 257 -8.11 5.82 7.55
N ASP A 258 -6.94 6.34 7.90
CA ASP A 258 -6.79 7.74 8.27
C ASP A 258 -6.42 8.62 7.07
N LEU A 259 -7.29 8.61 6.07
CA LEU A 259 -7.21 9.50 4.92
C LEU A 259 -7.86 10.85 5.29
N ARG A 260 -7.14 11.71 6.01
CA ARG A 260 -7.57 13.09 6.34
C ARG A 260 -6.87 14.17 5.49
N ASN A 261 -6.92 14.02 4.18
CA ASN A 261 -6.63 15.11 3.25
C ASN A 261 -7.88 15.41 2.42
N PRO A 262 -7.99 16.60 1.81
CA PRO A 262 -8.91 16.79 0.72
C PRO A 262 -8.48 15.87 -0.44
N TYR A 263 -9.15 14.71 -0.57
CA TYR A 263 -8.95 13.79 -1.68
C TYR A 263 -10.06 13.95 -2.71
N GLY A 264 -9.75 13.56 -3.95
CA GLY A 264 -10.62 13.74 -5.09
C GLY A 264 -10.39 15.07 -5.80
N LYS A 265 -10.68 15.06 -7.10
CA LYS A 265 -10.92 16.29 -7.85
C LYS A 265 -12.43 16.48 -7.92
N GLU A 266 -12.92 17.72 -7.96
CA GLU A 266 -14.33 17.97 -8.30
C GLU A 266 -14.69 17.33 -9.65
N ASN A 267 -13.73 17.26 -10.57
CA ASN A 267 -13.85 16.58 -11.85
C ASN A 267 -12.72 15.56 -12.08
N ILE A 268 -13.10 14.29 -12.24
CA ILE A 268 -12.18 13.16 -12.51
C ILE A 268 -11.60 13.14 -13.94
N PHE A 269 -12.05 14.05 -14.82
CA PHE A 269 -11.59 14.16 -16.20
C PHE A 269 -10.72 15.40 -16.48
N ASP A 270 -10.41 16.20 -15.47
CA ASP A 270 -9.44 17.29 -15.60
C ASP A 270 -8.03 16.71 -15.67
N GLY A 271 -7.65 16.34 -16.89
CA GLY A 271 -6.35 15.77 -17.23
C GLY A 271 -5.20 16.68 -16.79
N SER A 272 -4.25 16.09 -16.07
CA SER A 272 -2.84 16.53 -15.97
C SER A 272 -2.60 18.04 -15.81
N MET A 273 -2.53 18.50 -14.56
CA MET A 273 -1.47 19.40 -14.07
C MET A 273 -1.49 19.34 -12.54
N SER A 274 -0.37 18.94 -11.93
CA SER A 274 -0.17 19.01 -10.49
C SER A 274 -0.27 20.46 -10.05
N ILE A 275 -1.35 20.85 -9.37
CA ILE A 275 -1.35 22.12 -8.67
C ILE A 275 -2.24 22.00 -7.44
N ASN A 276 -1.76 22.51 -6.30
CA ASN A 276 -2.64 23.12 -5.30
C ASN A 276 -3.76 23.88 -6.03
N PRO A 277 -4.99 23.98 -5.48
CA PRO A 277 -6.02 24.80 -6.12
C PRO A 277 -5.41 26.16 -6.46
N LEU A 278 -5.34 26.46 -7.77
CA LEU A 278 -4.75 27.67 -8.34
C LEU A 278 -5.48 28.86 -7.70
N LYS A 279 -4.95 29.38 -6.60
CA LYS A 279 -5.58 30.50 -5.90
C LYS A 279 -5.43 31.74 -6.78
N THR A 280 -4.32 31.82 -7.49
CA THR A 280 -3.96 32.92 -8.38
C THR A 280 -3.35 32.40 -9.69
N VAL A 281 -3.26 33.25 -10.73
CA VAL A 281 -2.81 32.85 -12.08
C VAL A 281 -1.33 32.40 -12.11
N GLU A 282 -0.53 32.78 -11.12
CA GLU A 282 0.89 32.41 -10.96
C GLU A 282 1.11 30.95 -10.60
N ASP A 283 0.12 30.34 -9.93
CA ASP A 283 0.22 28.94 -9.49
C ASP A 283 0.33 27.99 -10.70
N ILE A 284 -0.02 28.46 -11.92
CA ILE A 284 0.15 27.73 -13.19
C ILE A 284 1.63 27.51 -13.55
N THR A 285 2.55 28.33 -13.02
CA THR A 285 3.96 28.37 -13.50
C THR A 285 5.03 28.20 -12.42
N ASN A 286 4.66 27.84 -11.19
CA ASN A 286 5.54 27.96 -10.03
C ASN A 286 6.59 26.83 -9.89
N THR A 287 7.64 26.90 -10.70
CA THR A 287 8.98 26.37 -10.36
C THR A 287 10.05 27.41 -10.70
N GLY A 288 10.43 28.25 -9.72
CA GLY A 288 11.71 28.98 -9.72
C GLY A 288 11.81 30.30 -10.50
N LYS A 289 10.70 30.94 -10.89
CA LYS A 289 10.68 32.22 -11.64
C LYS A 289 10.57 33.46 -10.71
N PRO A 290 10.96 34.67 -11.17
CA PRO A 290 10.90 35.90 -10.36
C PRO A 290 9.48 36.20 -9.85
N LYS A 291 9.39 36.85 -8.69
CA LYS A 291 8.10 37.31 -8.13
C LYS A 291 7.48 38.33 -9.08
N PHE A 292 6.36 37.97 -9.69
CA PHE A 292 5.61 38.85 -10.59
C PHE A 292 4.77 39.85 -9.79
N ASP A 293 4.58 41.05 -10.34
CA ASP A 293 3.67 42.08 -9.83
C ASP A 293 2.28 41.99 -10.47
N PHE A 294 2.24 41.55 -11.74
CA PHE A 294 1.02 41.38 -12.52
C PHE A 294 1.04 40.06 -13.29
N VAL A 295 -0.15 39.56 -13.58
CA VAL A 295 -0.36 38.32 -14.35
C VAL A 295 -1.52 38.43 -15.29
N MET A 296 -1.37 37.78 -16.44
CA MET A 296 -2.41 37.67 -17.44
C MET A 296 -2.40 36.29 -18.08
N SER A 297 -3.58 35.78 -18.42
CA SER A 297 -3.74 34.58 -19.22
C SER A 297 -4.59 34.88 -20.45
N VAL A 298 -4.18 34.32 -21.61
CA VAL A 298 -4.92 34.39 -22.87
C VAL A 298 -5.11 33.00 -23.44
N LYS A 299 -6.37 32.61 -23.59
CA LYS A 299 -6.81 31.28 -24.01
C LYS A 299 -7.83 31.37 -25.16
N PRO A 300 -8.12 30.27 -25.88
CA PRO A 300 -9.25 30.23 -26.81
C PRO A 300 -10.58 30.47 -26.10
N GLN A 301 -11.56 31.05 -26.78
CA GLN A 301 -12.94 31.16 -26.26
C GLN A 301 -13.59 29.80 -25.93
N SER A 302 -13.10 28.71 -26.53
CA SER A 302 -13.56 27.35 -26.20
C SER A 302 -13.06 26.84 -24.83
N SER A 303 -12.25 27.61 -24.10
CA SER A 303 -11.82 27.26 -22.75
C SER A 303 -13.00 27.33 -21.78
N ASP A 304 -12.90 26.52 -20.73
CA ASP A 304 -13.72 26.54 -19.51
C ASP A 304 -13.59 27.83 -18.67
N ILE A 305 -12.56 28.64 -18.93
CA ILE A 305 -12.32 29.93 -18.29
C ILE A 305 -12.33 31.06 -19.33
N PRO A 306 -12.59 32.33 -18.93
CA PRO A 306 -12.62 33.45 -19.88
C PRO A 306 -11.38 33.54 -20.75
N THR A 307 -11.58 33.94 -22.01
CA THR A 307 -10.51 34.21 -22.99
C THR A 307 -9.34 35.00 -22.40
N ILE A 308 -9.63 36.03 -21.59
CA ILE A 308 -8.65 36.85 -20.89
C ILE A 308 -8.97 36.94 -19.41
N ILE A 309 -7.93 36.75 -18.61
CA ILE A 309 -7.91 36.98 -17.17
C ILE A 309 -6.68 37.84 -16.88
N LEU A 310 -6.86 39.05 -16.35
CA LEU A 310 -5.77 39.97 -16.01
C LEU A 310 -5.93 40.41 -14.55
N GLY A 311 -4.86 40.38 -13.76
CA GLY A 311 -4.92 40.76 -12.36
C GLY A 311 -3.57 41.10 -11.75
N ARG A 312 -3.59 41.68 -10.55
CA ARG A 312 -2.39 41.83 -9.73
C ARG A 312 -1.97 40.46 -9.19
N ALA A 313 -0.66 40.26 -9.13
CA ALA A 313 -0.13 39.00 -8.65
C ALA A 313 -0.30 38.80 -7.15
N ASN A 314 -0.50 37.54 -6.74
CA ASN A 314 -0.76 37.13 -5.34
C ASN A 314 -2.03 37.75 -4.71
N ASP A 315 -2.98 38.22 -5.53
CA ASP A 315 -4.29 38.68 -5.06
C ASP A 315 -5.23 37.48 -4.86
N THR A 316 -5.13 36.85 -3.68
CA THR A 316 -5.88 35.63 -3.33
C THR A 316 -7.39 35.83 -3.31
N ASP A 317 -7.85 37.07 -3.06
CA ASP A 317 -9.27 37.43 -2.98
C ASP A 317 -9.84 37.85 -4.35
N ARG A 318 -8.98 37.86 -5.38
CA ARG A 318 -9.28 38.17 -6.78
C ARG A 318 -9.98 39.53 -7.02
N GLN A 319 -9.82 40.48 -6.10
CA GLN A 319 -10.49 41.78 -6.16
C GLN A 319 -9.99 42.65 -7.32
N SER A 320 -8.74 42.46 -7.72
CA SER A 320 -8.11 43.19 -8.81
C SER A 320 -8.34 42.56 -10.19
N TYR A 321 -8.96 41.39 -10.28
CA TYR A 321 -9.04 40.67 -11.55
C TYR A 321 -10.12 41.24 -12.48
N VAL A 322 -9.76 41.43 -13.73
CA VAL A 322 -10.65 41.82 -14.83
C VAL A 322 -10.70 40.72 -15.88
N TYR A 323 -11.84 40.60 -16.55
CA TYR A 323 -12.10 39.52 -17.47
C TYR A 323 -12.54 40.05 -18.84
N ALA A 324 -12.29 39.25 -19.87
CA ALA A 324 -12.95 39.39 -21.17
C ALA A 324 -13.11 38.01 -21.78
N ASP A 325 -14.20 37.81 -22.53
CA ASP A 325 -14.47 36.53 -23.18
C ASP A 325 -15.04 36.73 -24.58
N SER A 326 -14.20 36.48 -25.60
CA SER A 326 -14.60 36.59 -27.01
C SER A 326 -13.63 35.85 -27.93
N ASN A 327 -14.13 35.25 -29.01
CA ASN A 327 -13.30 34.72 -30.10
C ASN A 327 -12.83 35.84 -31.06
N LYS A 328 -12.23 36.90 -30.51
CA LYS A 328 -11.68 38.06 -31.23
C LYS A 328 -10.41 38.54 -30.51
N VAL A 329 -9.71 39.49 -31.13
CA VAL A 329 -8.61 40.19 -30.47
C VAL A 329 -9.17 41.27 -29.56
N GLU A 330 -8.92 41.14 -28.26
CA GLU A 330 -9.35 42.07 -27.23
C GLU A 330 -8.32 43.21 -27.07
N ASN A 331 -8.79 44.45 -26.93
CA ASN A 331 -7.91 45.58 -26.62
C ASN A 331 -7.84 45.79 -25.11
N ILE A 332 -6.62 45.79 -24.58
CA ILE A 332 -6.35 45.95 -23.15
C ILE A 332 -5.49 47.19 -22.96
N GLU A 333 -5.88 48.04 -22.02
CA GLU A 333 -5.11 49.22 -21.64
C GLU A 333 -4.58 49.04 -20.22
N ILE A 334 -3.26 49.14 -20.05
CA ILE A 334 -2.57 49.03 -18.76
C ILE A 334 -1.77 50.31 -18.56
N VAL A 335 -1.96 50.97 -17.42
CA VAL A 335 -1.25 52.20 -17.07
C VAL A 335 -0.60 52.02 -15.70
N LEU A 336 0.72 52.23 -15.66
CA LEU A 336 1.52 52.25 -14.44
C LEU A 336 2.11 53.64 -14.28
N GLU A 337 1.94 54.26 -13.11
CA GLU A 337 2.37 55.63 -12.88
C GLU A 337 2.96 55.84 -11.49
N LYS A 338 3.92 56.76 -11.40
CA LYS A 338 4.51 57.19 -10.13
C LYS A 338 4.02 58.59 -9.79
N GLU A 339 3.50 58.76 -8.59
CA GLU A 339 3.24 60.09 -8.02
C GLU A 339 3.93 60.22 -6.67
N LYS A 340 4.82 61.23 -6.58
CA LYS A 340 5.73 61.39 -5.43
C LYS A 340 6.53 60.10 -5.22
N ASP A 341 6.37 59.44 -4.08
CA ASP A 341 7.09 58.20 -3.74
C ASP A 341 6.20 56.95 -3.80
N LYS A 342 5.03 57.03 -4.44
CA LYS A 342 4.06 55.93 -4.53
C LYS A 342 3.80 55.51 -5.98
N TYR A 343 3.61 54.21 -6.16
CA TYR A 343 3.32 53.59 -7.45
C TYR A 343 1.85 53.22 -7.54
N TYR A 344 1.27 53.46 -8.71
CA TYR A 344 -0.14 53.23 -8.97
C TYR A 344 -0.34 52.45 -10.26
N PHE A 345 -1.38 51.63 -10.28
CA PHE A 345 -1.79 50.89 -11.46
C PHE A 345 -3.29 51.03 -11.72
N ARG A 346 -3.64 50.89 -12.99
CA ARG A 346 -5.00 50.65 -13.47
C ARG A 346 -4.94 49.89 -14.79
N TYR A 347 -5.93 49.05 -15.02
CA TYR A 347 -6.09 48.37 -16.29
C TYR A 347 -7.56 48.15 -16.64
N LYS A 348 -7.84 48.00 -17.92
CA LYS A 348 -9.17 47.68 -18.42
C LYS A 348 -9.12 46.76 -19.64
N THR A 349 -10.16 45.96 -19.75
CA THR A 349 -10.55 45.25 -20.97
C THR A 349 -11.72 46.01 -21.63
N SER A 350 -12.33 45.47 -22.68
CA SER A 350 -13.57 46.01 -23.23
C SER A 350 -14.78 45.82 -22.30
N ARG A 351 -14.69 44.88 -21.35
CA ARG A 351 -15.78 44.50 -20.45
C ARG A 351 -15.63 45.08 -19.05
N ASP A 352 -14.45 44.92 -18.46
CA ASP A 352 -14.19 45.21 -17.05
C ASP A 352 -13.01 46.17 -16.90
N SER A 353 -12.98 46.93 -15.81
CA SER A 353 -11.82 47.74 -15.44
C SER A 353 -11.53 47.63 -13.95
N TYR A 354 -10.24 47.73 -13.62
CA TYR A 354 -9.79 47.85 -12.24
C TYR A 354 -8.84 49.04 -12.11
N PRO A 355 -9.19 50.05 -11.31
CA PRO A 355 -10.44 50.18 -10.54
C PRO A 355 -11.69 50.38 -11.44
N LEU A 356 -12.89 50.25 -10.86
CA LEU A 356 -14.17 50.42 -11.56
C LEU A 356 -14.26 51.79 -12.26
N ASN A 357 -13.81 52.86 -11.60
CA ASN A 357 -13.73 54.19 -12.21
C ASN A 357 -12.36 54.41 -12.85
N PHE A 358 -12.10 53.74 -13.98
CA PHE A 358 -10.78 53.73 -14.64
C PHE A 358 -10.16 55.12 -14.86
N ASN A 359 -10.95 56.15 -15.18
CA ASN A 359 -10.42 57.48 -15.52
C ASN A 359 -10.02 58.30 -14.28
N ASP A 360 -10.74 58.14 -13.17
CA ASP A 360 -10.65 59.00 -11.99
C ASP A 360 -9.92 58.33 -10.82
N GLU A 361 -9.85 57.01 -10.81
CA GLU A 361 -9.24 56.22 -9.74
C GLU A 361 -7.99 55.47 -10.21
N LYS A 362 -7.15 55.15 -9.24
CA LYS A 362 -5.92 54.38 -9.40
C LYS A 362 -5.59 53.66 -8.11
N ILE A 363 -4.99 52.48 -8.21
CA ILE A 363 -4.74 51.62 -7.05
C ILE A 363 -3.25 51.62 -6.73
N GLU A 364 -2.92 51.89 -5.47
CA GLU A 364 -1.55 51.87 -4.98
C GLU A 364 -1.00 50.44 -4.95
N PHE A 365 0.22 50.25 -5.42
CA PHE A 365 0.96 48.99 -5.29
C PHE A 365 2.42 49.23 -4.93
N ASN A 366 3.08 48.20 -4.42
CA ASN A 366 4.51 48.24 -4.12
C ASN A 366 5.23 47.26 -5.05
N PRO A 367 6.01 47.74 -6.03
CA PRO A 367 6.81 46.87 -6.89
C PRO A 367 7.86 46.19 -6.02
N GLY A 368 7.73 44.88 -5.82
CA GLY A 368 8.52 44.14 -4.82
C GLY A 368 10.02 44.05 -5.13
N LEU A 369 10.43 44.45 -6.34
CA LEU A 369 11.77 44.31 -6.89
C LEU A 369 12.29 45.65 -7.48
N SER A 370 13.52 45.63 -8.00
CA SER A 370 14.11 46.80 -8.69
C SER A 370 13.33 47.22 -9.93
N ASP A 371 12.71 46.26 -10.61
CA ASP A 371 11.89 46.38 -11.83
C ASP A 371 10.49 45.82 -11.57
N VAL A 372 9.52 46.19 -12.41
CA VAL A 372 8.15 45.66 -12.38
C VAL A 372 8.07 44.45 -13.30
N TYR A 373 7.60 43.31 -12.78
CA TYR A 373 7.51 42.07 -13.55
C TYR A 373 6.06 41.73 -13.91
N PHE A 374 5.81 41.47 -15.19
CA PHE A 374 4.49 41.10 -15.70
C PHE A 374 4.57 39.77 -16.46
N ASN A 375 3.85 38.76 -16.00
CA ASN A 375 3.78 37.46 -16.69
C ASN A 375 2.51 37.37 -17.56
N ILE A 376 2.66 36.87 -18.78
CA ILE A 376 1.56 36.62 -19.71
C ILE A 376 1.63 35.18 -20.17
N LEU A 377 0.62 34.40 -19.80
CA LEU A 377 0.46 33.00 -20.20
C LEU A 377 -0.43 32.92 -21.43
N SER A 378 0.15 32.50 -22.55
CA SER A 378 -0.57 32.20 -23.78
C SER A 378 -0.73 30.68 -23.93
N SER A 379 -1.66 30.27 -24.80
CA SER A 379 -1.78 28.89 -25.26
C SER A 379 -1.58 28.78 -26.76
N LEU A 380 -1.21 27.59 -27.25
CA LEU A 380 -1.17 27.30 -28.67
C LEU A 380 -2.56 27.42 -29.32
N ARG A 381 -2.63 27.74 -30.62
CA ARG A 381 -3.88 27.68 -31.38
C ARG A 381 -4.06 26.27 -31.92
N LEU A 382 -5.18 25.63 -31.58
CA LEU A 382 -5.48 24.26 -32.04
C LEU A 382 -6.23 24.22 -33.36
N THR A 383 -6.92 25.32 -33.71
CA THR A 383 -7.78 25.41 -34.90
C THR A 383 -7.61 26.77 -35.57
N ALA A 384 -7.89 26.85 -36.87
CA ALA A 384 -7.88 28.10 -37.62
C ALA A 384 -9.06 29.04 -37.25
N ASP A 385 -10.12 28.50 -36.62
CA ASP A 385 -11.29 29.27 -36.18
C ASP A 385 -11.04 30.04 -34.88
N ASP A 386 -9.97 29.70 -34.17
CA ASP A 386 -9.55 30.41 -32.97
C ASP A 386 -8.86 31.73 -33.34
N LYS A 387 -9.59 32.83 -33.13
CA LYS A 387 -9.19 34.22 -33.34
C LYS A 387 -8.99 34.97 -32.03
N SER A 388 -9.07 34.28 -30.91
CA SER A 388 -8.89 34.83 -29.57
C SER A 388 -7.46 35.35 -29.42
N GLY A 389 -7.31 36.57 -28.93
CA GLY A 389 -6.01 37.22 -28.75
C GLY A 389 -6.10 38.49 -27.93
N ALA A 390 -4.95 39.09 -27.61
CA ALA A 390 -4.87 40.32 -26.84
C ALA A 390 -3.93 41.33 -27.50
N ASN A 391 -4.43 42.55 -27.68
CA ASN A 391 -3.66 43.71 -28.04
C ASN A 391 -3.51 44.61 -26.81
N ILE A 392 -2.29 44.64 -26.25
CA ILE A 392 -1.99 45.25 -24.96
C ILE A 392 -1.30 46.59 -25.19
N LYS A 393 -1.97 47.68 -24.83
CA LYS A 393 -1.36 49.01 -24.73
C LYS A 393 -0.83 49.20 -23.31
N LEU A 394 0.49 49.14 -23.16
CA LEU A 394 1.18 49.26 -21.87
C LEU A 394 1.84 50.64 -21.75
N THR A 395 1.33 51.47 -20.85
CA THR A 395 1.84 52.83 -20.61
C THR A 395 2.67 52.85 -19.32
N ASN A 396 3.97 53.09 -19.43
CA ASN A 396 4.89 53.23 -18.31
C ASN A 396 5.17 54.71 -18.01
N LYS A 397 4.55 55.26 -16.96
CA LYS A 397 4.84 56.59 -16.39
C LYS A 397 5.60 56.50 -15.07
N THR A 398 6.25 55.37 -14.81
CA THR A 398 7.07 55.15 -13.61
C THR A 398 8.54 55.43 -13.91
N ASP A 399 9.36 55.49 -12.87
CA ASP A 399 10.83 55.49 -12.97
C ASP A 399 11.42 54.08 -13.02
N LYS A 400 10.59 53.04 -13.06
CA LYS A 400 10.98 51.62 -13.05
C LYS A 400 10.92 51.04 -14.46
N LYS A 401 11.80 50.07 -14.73
CA LYS A 401 11.70 49.26 -15.95
C LYS A 401 10.59 48.23 -15.77
N ILE A 402 9.78 48.01 -16.80
CA ILE A 402 8.78 46.94 -16.82
C ILE A 402 9.34 45.79 -17.67
N VAL A 403 9.38 44.60 -17.10
CA VAL A 403 9.79 43.37 -17.78
C VAL A 403 8.56 42.50 -17.98
N VAL A 404 8.13 42.38 -19.23
CA VAL A 404 7.02 41.50 -19.63
C VAL A 404 7.59 40.17 -20.11
N ILE A 405 7.13 39.07 -19.53
CA ILE A 405 7.51 37.71 -19.89
C ILE A 405 6.27 37.04 -20.48
N ILE A 406 6.36 36.58 -21.74
CA ILE A 406 5.31 35.85 -22.43
C ILE A 406 5.71 34.38 -22.50
N GLU A 407 4.85 33.48 -22.02
CA GLU A 407 5.11 32.04 -21.93
C GLU A 407 4.05 31.25 -22.69
N GLY A 408 4.44 30.13 -23.32
CA GLY A 408 3.51 29.25 -24.04
C GLY A 408 2.89 29.86 -25.30
N GLU A 409 3.54 30.88 -25.87
CA GLU A 409 3.07 31.54 -27.08
C GLU A 409 3.23 30.65 -28.32
N ASP A 410 2.24 30.71 -29.20
CA ASP A 410 2.31 30.04 -30.49
C ASP A 410 3.31 30.77 -31.41
N ALA A 411 4.43 30.11 -31.70
CA ALA A 411 5.48 30.66 -32.55
C ALA A 411 5.01 30.97 -33.99
N THR A 412 3.94 30.33 -34.46
CA THR A 412 3.41 30.49 -35.82
C THR A 412 2.19 31.40 -35.89
N SER A 413 1.41 31.48 -34.81
CA SER A 413 0.18 32.27 -34.74
C SER A 413 0.00 32.93 -33.37
N PRO A 414 0.86 33.92 -33.03
CA PRO A 414 0.88 34.52 -31.69
C PRO A 414 -0.48 35.10 -31.31
N ARG A 415 -0.78 35.05 -30.00
CA ARG A 415 -2.00 35.64 -29.44
C ARG A 415 -1.78 37.05 -28.93
N ILE A 416 -0.55 37.37 -28.57
CA ILE A 416 -0.23 38.56 -27.82
C ILE A 416 0.45 39.56 -28.74
N LYS A 417 -0.04 40.79 -28.71
CA LYS A 417 0.64 41.95 -29.27
C LYS A 417 0.77 43.00 -28.18
N ILE A 418 1.97 43.55 -28.00
CA ILE A 418 2.24 44.57 -26.99
C ILE A 418 2.73 45.85 -27.66
N GLU A 419 2.08 46.96 -27.33
CA GLU A 419 2.47 48.31 -27.71
C GLU A 419 2.85 49.07 -26.45
N GLY A 420 4.14 49.32 -26.26
CA GLY A 420 4.68 50.05 -25.11
C GLY A 420 4.77 51.56 -25.36
N GLU A 421 4.33 52.35 -24.38
CA GLU A 421 4.40 53.83 -24.40
C GLU A 421 5.03 54.36 -23.11
N GLY A 422 5.98 55.29 -23.20
CA GLY A 422 6.62 55.94 -22.05
C GLY A 422 7.98 55.37 -21.65
N GLY A 423 8.16 55.08 -20.35
CA GLY A 423 9.40 54.57 -19.74
C GLY A 423 9.87 53.21 -20.26
N ASN A 424 10.98 52.69 -19.73
CA ASN A 424 11.63 51.48 -20.26
C ASN A 424 10.74 50.23 -20.11
N ILE A 425 10.38 49.60 -21.23
CA ILE A 425 9.61 48.35 -21.31
C ILE A 425 10.44 47.33 -22.08
N GLU A 426 10.70 46.18 -21.46
CA GLU A 426 11.38 45.03 -22.07
C GLU A 426 10.40 43.87 -22.19
N VAL A 427 10.26 43.31 -23.39
CA VAL A 427 9.41 42.13 -23.66
C VAL A 427 10.30 40.92 -23.94
N LYS A 428 10.08 39.83 -23.23
CA LYS A 428 10.80 38.56 -23.37
C LYS A 428 9.81 37.45 -23.70
N GLN A 429 10.13 36.65 -24.71
CA GLN A 429 9.42 35.39 -24.97
C GLN A 429 10.19 34.25 -24.30
N ALA A 430 9.49 33.46 -23.50
CA ALA A 430 9.99 32.23 -22.91
C ALA A 430 9.25 31.04 -23.58
N PRO A 431 9.96 29.92 -23.82
CA PRO A 431 9.35 28.73 -24.41
C PRO A 431 8.25 28.13 -23.52
#